data_AF-A0A1C4AEI9-F1
#
_entry.id   AF-A0A1C4AEI9-F1
#
_cell.length_a   1.000
_cell.length_b   1.000
_cell.length_c   1.000
_cell.angle_alpha   90.00
_cell.angle_beta   90.00
_cell.angle_gamma   90.00
#
_symmetry.space_group_name_H-M   'P 1'
#
loop_
_entity.id
_entity.type
_entity.pdbx_description
1 polymer ?
#
loop_
_entity_poly.entity_id
_entity_poly.type
_entity_poly.pdbx_seq_one_letter_code
_entity_poly.pdbx_strand_id
1 'polypeptide(L)' 'MSLQLKRWTEMKPLLKKRFAQLSDDDLVYEKGKEYELMTRLQQKIGQPAEEIERIIRSFYVAYFTYRKLL' A
#
# COMPACT_ATOMS: atom_id res chain seq x y z
N MET A 1 11.68 3.85 -8.43
CA MET A 1 10.51 3.22 -7.79
C MET A 1 9.39 3.03 -8.79
N SER A 2 8.81 1.83 -8.91
CA SER A 2 7.54 1.60 -9.61
C SER A 2 6.63 0.77 -8.73
N LEU A 3 6.12 1.36 -7.64
CA LEU A 3 4.98 0.79 -6.95
C LEU A 3 3.83 0.66 -7.95
N GLN A 4 3.34 -0.57 -8.13
CA GLN A 4 2.25 -0.89 -9.04
C GLN A 4 0.91 -0.45 -8.40
N LEU A 5 0.73 0.87 -8.18
CA LEU A 5 -0.50 1.44 -7.60
C LEU A 5 -1.70 1.37 -8.55
N LYS A 6 -1.55 0.77 -9.74
CA LYS A 6 -2.68 0.44 -10.64
C LYS A 6 -3.74 -0.43 -9.97
N ARG A 7 -3.37 -1.20 -8.94
CA ARG A 7 -4.28 -2.06 -8.16
C ARG A 7 -4.43 -1.58 -6.72
N TRP A 8 -4.31 -0.28 -6.50
CA TRP A 8 -4.34 0.28 -5.16
C TRP A 8 -5.67 0.02 -4.46
N THR A 9 -6.79 0.09 -5.16
CA THR A 9 -8.13 -0.17 -4.59
C THR A 9 -8.25 -1.55 -3.95
N GLU A 10 -7.68 -2.60 -4.55
CA GLU A 10 -7.65 -3.94 -3.95
C GLU A 10 -6.63 -4.07 -2.81
N MET A 11 -5.57 -3.26 -2.84
CA MET A 11 -4.49 -3.27 -1.86
C MET A 11 -4.81 -2.49 -0.58
N LYS A 12 -5.54 -1.37 -0.68
CA LYS A 12 -5.98 -0.53 0.44
C LYS A 12 -6.55 -1.35 1.62
N PRO A 13 -7.56 -2.23 1.44
CA PRO A 13 -8.13 -2.98 2.55
C PRO A 13 -7.12 -3.93 3.22
N LEU A 14 -6.16 -4.48 2.47
CA LEU A 14 -5.10 -5.33 3.03
C LEU A 14 -4.15 -4.51 3.92
N LEU A 15 -3.80 -3.29 3.48
CA LEU A 15 -2.98 -2.38 4.29
C LEU A 15 -3.71 -1.95 5.56
N LYS A 16 -4.99 -1.59 5.46
CA LYS A 16 -5.82 -1.21 6.61
C LYS A 16 -5.96 -2.33 7.62
N LYS A 17 -6.10 -3.59 7.17
CA LYS A 17 -6.11 -4.77 8.05
C LYS A 17 -4.78 -4.98 8.77
N ARG A 18 -3.65 -4.68 8.09
CA ARG A 18 -2.30 -4.82 8.66
C ARG A 18 -1.98 -3.73 9.67
N PHE A 19 -2.41 -2.49 9.41
CA PHE A 19 -2.11 -1.31 10.19
C PHE A 19 -3.41 -0.67 10.69
N ALA A 20 -3.81 -1.03 11.91
CA ALA A 20 -5.07 -0.60 12.50
C ALA A 20 -5.19 0.93 12.67
N GLN A 21 -4.06 1.65 12.65
CA GLN A 21 -4.04 3.11 12.72
C GLN A 21 -4.39 3.82 11.40
N LEU A 22 -4.42 3.09 10.27
CA LEU A 22 -4.74 3.69 8.98
C LEU A 22 -6.25 3.84 8.81
N SER A 23 -6.68 5.05 8.46
CA SER A 23 -8.04 5.33 8.01
C SER A 23 -8.17 5.22 6.50
N ASP A 24 -9.40 5.28 5.99
CA ASP A 24 -9.63 5.31 4.53
C ASP A 24 -9.05 6.60 3.90
N ASP A 25 -9.06 7.71 4.65
CA ASP A 25 -8.50 9.00 4.23
C ASP A 25 -6.98 8.93 4.06
N ASP A 26 -6.30 8.21 4.96
CA ASP A 26 -4.85 8.02 4.86
C ASP A 26 -4.46 7.24 3.60
N LEU A 27 -5.37 6.41 3.10
CA LEU A 27 -5.20 5.55 1.94
C LEU A 27 -5.67 6.21 0.63
N VAL A 28 -6.11 7.48 0.65
CA VAL A 28 -6.46 8.21 -0.57
C VAL A 28 -5.24 8.36 -1.47
N TYR A 29 -5.43 7.99 -2.74
CA TYR A 29 -4.39 8.01 -3.75
C TYR A 29 -4.98 8.47 -5.08
N GLU A 30 -4.26 9.37 -5.72
CA GLU A 30 -4.51 9.85 -7.06
C GLU A 30 -3.29 9.52 -7.92
N LYS A 31 -3.52 9.10 -9.17
CA LYS A 31 -2.43 8.74 -10.08
C LYS A 31 -1.46 9.90 -10.25
N GLY A 32 -0.16 9.67 -10.06
CA GLY A 32 0.87 10.71 -10.09
C GLY A 32 1.20 11.32 -8.72
N LYS A 33 0.47 10.96 -7.65
CA LYS A 33 0.72 11.36 -6.25
C LYS A 33 1.31 10.24 -5.40
N GLU A 34 2.16 9.39 -6.01
CA GLU A 34 2.85 8.28 -5.34
C GLU A 34 3.66 8.77 -4.13
N TYR A 35 4.37 9.89 -4.29
CA TYR A 35 5.21 10.46 -3.25
C TYR A 35 4.37 10.95 -2.05
N GLU A 36 3.29 11.69 -2.29
CA GLU A 36 2.41 12.19 -1.22
C GLU A 36 1.78 11.03 -0.42
N LEU A 37 1.33 9.97 -1.12
CA LEU A 37 0.82 8.77 -0.47
C LEU A 37 1.90 8.14 0.41
N MET A 38 3.12 7.98 -0.10
CA MET A 38 4.21 7.35 0.65
C MET A 38 4.58 8.15 1.88
N THR A 39 4.74 9.48 1.76
CA THR A 39 5.03 10.36 2.90
C THR A 39 3.94 10.27 3.97
N ARG A 40 2.66 10.24 3.57
CA ARG A 40 1.55 10.08 4.53
C ARG A 40 1.61 8.73 5.25
N LEU A 41 1.86 7.65 4.51
CA LEU A 41 1.99 6.31 5.08
C LEU A 41 3.17 6.23 6.06
N GLN A 42 4.32 6.81 5.72
CA GLN A 42 5.46 6.90 6.63
C GLN A 42 5.09 7.59 7.94
N GLN A 43 4.45 8.75 7.86
CA GLN A 43 4.05 9.53 9.04
C GLN A 43 3.05 8.78 9.93
N LYS A 44 2.08 8.08 9.32
CA LYS A 44 1.03 7.35 10.05
C LYS A 44 1.52 6.03 10.63
N ILE A 45 2.36 5.30 9.90
CA ILE A 45 2.84 3.98 10.32
C ILE A 45 4.06 4.11 11.24
N GLY A 46 4.84 5.19 11.11
CA GLY A 46 6.07 5.40 11.88
C GLY A 46 7.22 4.49 11.41
N GLN A 47 7.21 4.07 10.15
CA GLN A 47 8.21 3.20 9.55
C GLN A 47 8.92 3.87 8.36
N PRO A 48 10.17 3.48 8.06
CA PRO A 48 10.88 3.94 6.85
C PRO A 48 10.11 3.60 5.58
N ALA A 49 10.34 4.38 4.50
CA ALA A 49 9.62 4.18 3.23
C ALA A 49 9.88 2.78 2.71
N GLU A 50 11.14 2.35 2.75
CA GLU A 50 11.63 1.08 2.24
C GLU A 50 10.87 -0.10 2.85
N GLU A 51 10.55 -0.01 4.15
CA GLU A 51 9.79 -1.05 4.85
C GLU A 51 8.32 -1.06 4.41
N ILE A 52 7.72 0.12 4.26
CA ILE A 52 6.34 0.25 3.76
C ILE A 52 6.24 -0.25 2.33
N GLU A 53 7.20 0.09 1.46
CA GLU A 53 7.28 -0.40 0.09
C GLU A 53 7.40 -1.92 0.04
N ARG A 54 8.25 -2.49 0.91
CA ARG A 54 8.42 -3.95 1.02
C ARG A 54 7.12 -4.64 1.40
N ILE A 55 6.38 -4.08 2.36
CA ILE A 55 5.07 -4.61 2.80
C ILE A 55 4.05 -4.53 1.67
N ILE A 56 3.91 -3.37 1.01
CA ILE A 56 3.00 -3.19 -0.12
C ILE A 56 3.34 -4.18 -1.25
N ARG A 57 4.63 -4.33 -1.58
CA ARG A 57 5.09 -5.27 -2.60
C ARG A 57 4.81 -6.73 -2.20
N SER A 58 5.05 -7.09 -0.95
CA SER A 58 4.77 -8.43 -0.43
C SER A 58 3.28 -8.77 -0.55
N PHE A 59 2.39 -7.86 -0.14
CA PHE A 59 0.96 -8.03 -0.30
C PHE A 59 0.53 -8.08 -1.77
N TYR A 60 1.16 -7.28 -2.65
CA TYR A 60 0.85 -7.32 -4.07
C TYR A 60 1.18 -8.70 -4.66
N VAL A 61 2.38 -9.21 -4.38
CA VAL A 61 2.79 -10.55 -4.82
C VAL A 61 1.88 -11.61 -4.21
N ALA A 62 1.65 -11.59 -2.90
CA ALA A 62 0.81 -12.58 -2.22
C ALA A 62 -0.64 -12.56 -2.72
N TYR A 63 -1.22 -11.37 -2.94
CA TYR A 63 -2.61 -11.27 -3.35
C TYR A 63 -2.80 -11.60 -4.84
N PHE A 64 -1.92 -11.14 -5.73
CA PHE A 64 -2.13 -11.30 -7.17
C PHE A 64 -1.44 -12.50 -7.80
N THR A 65 -0.38 -13.04 -7.19
CA THR A 65 0.22 -14.29 -7.65
C THR A 65 -0.68 -15.46 -7.27
N TYR A 66 -1.15 -15.54 -6.02
CA TYR A 66 -1.96 -16.66 -5.57
C TYR A 66 -3.40 -16.60 -6.07
N ARG A 67 -4.01 -15.41 -6.21
CA ARG A 67 -5.37 -15.27 -6.80
C ARG A 67 -5.43 -15.62 -8.29
N LYS A 68 -4.31 -15.58 -9.02
CA LYS A 68 -4.24 -16.02 -10.43
C LYS A 68 -4.13 -17.54 -10.59
N LEU A 69 -3.90 -18.27 -9.49
CA LEU A 69 -3.78 -19.73 -9.47
C LEU A 69 -5.11 -20.43 -9.08
N LEU A 70 -6.17 -19.65 -8.83
CA LEU A 70 -7.55 -20.09 -8.63
C LEU A 70 -8.40 -19.65 -9.83
#